data_AF-K1QM61-F1
#
_entry.id   AF-K1QM61-F1
#
_cell.length_a   1.000
_cell.length_b   1.000
_cell.length_c   1.000
_cell.angle_alpha   90.00
_cell.angle_beta   90.00
_cell.angle_gamma   90.00
#
_symmetry.space_group_name_H-M   'P 1'
#
loop_
_entity.id
_entity.type
_entity.pdbx_description
1 polymer ?
#
loop_
_entity_poly.entity_id
_entity_poly.type
_entity_poly.pdbx_seq_one_letter_code
_entity_poly.pdbx_strand_id
1 'polypeptide(L)'
;MATKVAPELLKDVCAEHNLTHVKTEEKNPLPSAEDVQQERHHLEHLQNVEAFNAGQLQHTRTKERVMLPDSSMLLEEKNRERHLNNISEFLRTELRPTEPLEKVVLPDIITIAQEKTEEELKSGIEQFDKDQLRPQKTEEKNPLPDKDDIVKEKQEQEVKKEIVSFPRSKLRRANTEEKISLPSSEAIQQEKREVNIRKSLTEFEKGNLKHVKTEEKNPLPDATVIGLEKKEKEFRLSIHEFDKAQLAPIETQEKNPLPPQEVIGQEKKEVELRSEISDFDKSKLSHADTQEKNPLPPAEAIQMEKKIEQHIKGIENFKKDDLKHAETQIRERLPSKEDIALEKASGDK
;
A
#
# COMPACT_ATOMS: atom_id res chain seq x y z
N MET A 1 50.89 -23.70 -59.49
CA MET A 1 50.13 -24.97 -59.57
C MET A 1 48.67 -24.60 -59.67
N ALA A 2 48.04 -24.75 -60.84
CA ALA A 2 46.61 -24.54 -60.99
C ALA A 2 45.89 -25.77 -60.40
N THR A 3 45.18 -25.58 -59.29
CA THR A 3 44.32 -26.61 -58.69
C THR A 3 43.18 -26.90 -59.66
N LYS A 4 43.24 -28.08 -60.30
CA LYS A 4 42.16 -28.61 -61.15
C LYS A 4 40.90 -28.73 -60.30
N VAL A 5 39.90 -27.91 -60.60
CA VAL A 5 38.54 -28.05 -60.08
C VAL A 5 38.02 -29.43 -60.46
N ALA A 6 37.39 -30.13 -59.51
CA ALA A 6 36.85 -31.47 -59.75
C ALA A 6 35.86 -31.42 -60.92
N PRO A 7 36.00 -32.29 -61.94
CA PRO A 7 35.18 -32.23 -63.15
C PRO A 7 33.68 -32.41 -62.87
N GLU A 8 33.31 -33.08 -61.77
CA GLU A 8 31.93 -33.20 -61.28
C GLU A 8 31.30 -31.82 -60.98
N LEU A 9 32.04 -30.94 -60.29
CA LEU A 9 31.58 -29.59 -59.95
C LEU A 9 31.44 -28.69 -61.19
N LEU A 10 32.31 -28.91 -62.18
CA LEU A 10 32.20 -28.20 -63.46
C LEU A 10 30.95 -28.64 -64.24
N LYS A 11 30.56 -29.92 -64.10
CA LYS A 11 29.36 -30.47 -64.73
C LYS A 11 28.09 -29.93 -64.10
N ASP A 12 28.07 -29.82 -62.77
CA ASP A 12 26.92 -29.28 -62.04
C ASP A 12 26.72 -27.79 -62.30
N VAL A 13 27.79 -26.98 -62.28
CA VAL A 13 27.68 -25.52 -62.54
C VAL A 13 27.35 -25.20 -64.00
N CYS A 14 27.77 -26.04 -64.95
CA CYS A 14 27.44 -25.86 -66.37
C CYS A 14 26.12 -26.54 -66.80
N ALA A 15 25.42 -27.25 -65.91
CA ALA A 15 24.11 -27.80 -66.21
C ALA A 15 23.04 -26.68 -66.31
N GLU A 16 21.96 -26.93 -67.04
CA GLU A 16 20.80 -26.03 -67.03
C GLU A 16 20.17 -26.01 -65.63
N HIS A 17 20.26 -24.85 -64.96
CA HIS A 17 19.63 -24.64 -63.66
C HIS A 17 18.26 -24.01 -63.89
N ASN A 18 17.19 -24.74 -63.58
CA ASN A 18 15.85 -24.19 -63.50
C ASN A 18 15.70 -23.35 -62.21
N LEU A 19 16.24 -22.14 -62.24
CA LEU A 19 16.00 -21.14 -61.20
C LEU A 19 14.52 -20.71 -61.28
N THR A 20 13.81 -20.76 -60.16
CA THR A 20 12.43 -20.30 -60.10
C THR A 20 12.40 -18.80 -60.36
N HIS A 21 11.72 -18.38 -61.43
CA HIS A 21 11.57 -16.97 -61.76
C HIS A 21 10.67 -16.30 -60.72
N VAL A 22 11.26 -15.59 -59.76
CA VAL A 22 10.50 -14.79 -58.80
C VAL A 22 10.11 -13.48 -59.48
N LYS A 23 8.83 -13.36 -59.84
CA LYS A 23 8.24 -12.13 -60.36
C LYS A 23 8.15 -11.12 -59.22
N THR A 24 9.02 -10.12 -59.18
CA THR A 24 8.92 -9.01 -58.23
C THR A 24 7.77 -8.11 -58.66
N GLU A 25 6.66 -8.10 -57.92
CA GLU A 25 5.59 -7.12 -58.13
C GLU A 25 5.91 -5.85 -57.34
N GLU A 26 6.21 -4.76 -58.06
CA GLU A 26 6.29 -3.42 -57.50
C GLU A 26 4.88 -2.99 -57.07
N LYS A 27 4.58 -3.10 -55.77
CA LYS A 27 3.32 -2.64 -55.20
C LYS A 27 3.35 -1.12 -54.95
N ASN A 28 3.40 -0.33 -56.02
CA ASN A 28 2.96 1.06 -55.99
C ASN A 28 1.54 1.10 -56.58
N PRO A 29 0.49 0.79 -55.80
CA PRO A 29 -0.87 0.94 -56.29
C PRO A 29 -1.09 2.41 -56.65
N LEU A 30 -1.49 2.66 -57.89
CA LEU A 30 -1.95 3.98 -58.31
C LEU A 30 -3.17 4.37 -57.44
N PRO A 31 -3.33 5.67 -57.12
CA PRO A 31 -4.52 6.15 -56.40
C PRO A 31 -5.78 5.65 -57.08
N SER A 32 -6.73 5.15 -56.29
CA SER A 32 -8.02 4.70 -56.81
C SER A 32 -8.84 5.89 -57.32
N ALA A 33 -9.87 5.62 -58.12
CA ALA A 33 -10.81 6.65 -58.56
C ALA A 33 -11.49 7.37 -57.38
N GLU A 34 -11.66 6.66 -56.25
CA GLU A 34 -12.20 7.22 -55.01
C GLU A 34 -11.20 8.19 -54.36
N ASP A 35 -9.92 7.81 -54.30
CA ASP A 35 -8.86 8.66 -53.73
C ASP A 35 -8.74 9.99 -54.49
N VAL A 36 -8.81 9.94 -55.82
CA VAL A 36 -8.78 11.14 -56.67
C VAL A 36 -10.02 12.01 -56.49
N GLN A 37 -11.20 11.40 -56.26
CA GLN A 37 -12.43 12.15 -55.98
C GLN A 37 -12.39 12.81 -54.61
N GLN A 38 -11.88 12.11 -53.59
CA GLN A 38 -11.68 12.67 -52.26
C GLN A 38 -10.66 13.82 -52.28
N GLU A 39 -9.54 13.66 -53.00
CA GLU A 39 -8.55 14.71 -53.18
C GLU A 39 -9.16 15.95 -53.86
N ARG A 40 -9.96 15.75 -54.91
CA ARG A 40 -10.70 16.84 -55.55
C ARG A 40 -11.65 17.57 -54.59
N HIS A 41 -12.43 16.81 -53.81
CA HIS A 41 -13.37 17.40 -52.85
C HIS A 41 -12.63 18.14 -51.73
N HIS A 42 -11.47 17.63 -51.30
CA HIS A 42 -10.61 18.30 -50.34
C HIS A 42 -10.05 19.61 -50.87
N LEU A 43 -9.57 19.62 -52.12
CA LEU A 43 -9.08 20.83 -52.79
C LEU A 43 -10.18 21.88 -52.97
N GLU A 44 -11.39 21.45 -53.34
CA GLU A 44 -12.56 22.34 -53.43
C GLU A 44 -12.91 22.95 -52.07
N HIS A 45 -12.86 22.15 -50.99
CA HIS A 45 -13.08 22.66 -49.64
C HIS A 45 -12.02 23.70 -49.23
N LEU A 46 -10.74 23.43 -49.51
CA LEU A 46 -9.64 24.36 -49.24
C LEU A 46 -9.83 25.67 -50.01
N GLN A 47 -10.21 25.60 -51.28
CA GLN A 47 -10.47 26.79 -52.10
C GLN A 47 -11.65 27.61 -51.54
N ASN A 48 -12.71 26.94 -51.08
CA ASN A 48 -13.86 27.61 -50.46
C ASN A 48 -13.50 28.28 -49.13
N VAL A 49 -12.59 27.67 -48.35
CA VAL A 49 -12.06 28.27 -47.11
C VAL A 49 -11.14 29.45 -47.43
N GLU A 50 -10.32 29.37 -48.47
CA GLU A 50 -9.44 30.48 -48.89
C GLU A 50 -10.25 31.67 -49.43
N ALA A 51 -11.35 31.41 -50.13
CA ALA A 51 -12.30 32.44 -50.60
C ALA A 51 -13.27 32.92 -49.51
N PHE A 52 -13.21 32.38 -48.29
CA PHE A 52 -14.15 32.68 -47.23
C PHE A 52 -13.99 34.11 -46.71
N ASN A 53 -15.02 34.93 -46.90
CA ASN A 53 -15.06 36.29 -46.36
C ASN A 53 -15.56 36.30 -44.91
N ALA A 54 -14.64 36.27 -43.96
CA ALA A 54 -14.94 36.35 -42.53
C ALA A 54 -15.70 37.63 -42.13
N GLY A 55 -15.66 38.70 -42.94
CA GLY A 55 -16.41 39.94 -42.71
C GLY A 55 -17.92 39.81 -42.94
N GLN A 56 -18.40 38.73 -43.55
CA GLN A 56 -19.82 38.42 -43.71
C GLN A 56 -20.39 37.59 -42.55
N LEU A 57 -19.54 37.17 -41.60
CA LEU A 57 -20.00 36.47 -40.40
C LEU A 57 -20.83 37.42 -39.54
N GLN A 58 -22.05 36.99 -39.21
CA GLN A 58 -22.93 37.73 -38.31
C GLN A 58 -22.28 37.81 -36.93
N HIS A 59 -22.12 39.03 -36.41
CA HIS A 59 -21.60 39.24 -35.07
C HIS A 59 -22.62 38.72 -34.06
N THR A 60 -22.28 37.62 -33.38
CA THR A 60 -23.13 37.06 -32.33
C THR A 60 -22.54 37.41 -30.97
N ARG A 61 -23.30 38.16 -30.16
CA ARG A 61 -22.91 38.43 -28.77
C ARG A 61 -23.11 37.16 -27.97
N THR A 62 -22.03 36.49 -27.59
CA THR A 62 -22.08 35.36 -26.67
C THR A 62 -22.62 35.85 -25.32
N LYS A 63 -23.83 35.41 -24.96
CA LYS A 63 -24.37 35.59 -23.61
C LYS A 63 -23.83 34.46 -22.75
N GLU A 64 -22.76 34.73 -22.01
CA GLU A 64 -22.33 33.87 -20.93
C GLU A 64 -23.45 33.79 -19.89
N ARG A 65 -23.89 32.57 -19.58
CA ARG A 65 -24.86 32.36 -18.50
C ARG A 65 -24.11 32.53 -17.19
N VAL A 66 -24.15 33.73 -16.63
CA VAL A 66 -23.81 33.94 -15.22
C VAL A 66 -24.95 33.31 -14.42
N MET A 67 -24.81 32.03 -14.10
CA MET A 67 -25.71 31.36 -13.16
C MET A 67 -25.45 31.99 -11.79
N LEU A 68 -26.45 32.64 -11.22
CA LEU A 68 -26.38 33.09 -9.85
C LEU A 68 -26.17 31.85 -8.95
N PRO A 69 -25.41 31.98 -7.86
CA PRO A 69 -25.25 30.89 -6.91
C PRO A 69 -26.61 30.35 -6.46
N ASP A 70 -26.79 29.03 -6.53
CA ASP A 70 -28.00 28.42 -6.03
C ASP A 70 -28.03 28.46 -4.48
N SER A 71 -29.20 28.14 -3.92
CA SER A 71 -29.41 28.15 -2.47
C SER A 71 -28.46 27.19 -1.73
N SER A 72 -28.04 26.10 -2.38
CA SER A 72 -27.11 25.13 -1.81
C SER A 72 -25.71 25.74 -1.66
N MET A 73 -25.20 26.40 -2.71
CA MET A 73 -23.90 27.05 -2.69
C MET A 73 -23.85 28.20 -1.68
N LEU A 74 -24.92 28.99 -1.56
CA LEU A 74 -25.00 30.05 -0.55
C LEU A 74 -25.05 29.50 0.89
N LEU A 75 -25.74 28.38 1.10
CA LEU A 75 -25.79 27.72 2.40
C LEU A 75 -24.43 27.15 2.79
N GLU A 76 -23.73 26.52 1.84
CA GLU A 76 -22.38 26.00 2.03
C GLU A 76 -21.40 27.13 2.35
N GLU A 77 -21.47 28.24 1.63
CA GLU A 77 -20.66 29.43 1.91
C GLU A 77 -20.92 29.99 3.32
N LYS A 78 -22.20 30.09 3.73
CA LYS A 78 -22.57 30.54 5.07
C LYS A 78 -22.16 29.56 6.17
N ASN A 79 -22.09 28.27 5.88
CA ASN A 79 -21.56 27.25 6.80
C ASN A 79 -20.03 27.39 6.93
N ARG A 80 -19.34 27.62 5.82
CA ARG A 80 -17.89 27.84 5.76
C ARG A 80 -17.48 29.07 6.57
N GLU A 81 -18.19 30.18 6.41
CA GLU A 81 -17.95 31.40 7.19
C GLU A 81 -18.17 31.18 8.69
N ARG A 82 -19.27 30.51 9.07
CA ARG A 82 -19.50 30.16 10.49
C ARG A 82 -18.39 29.30 11.07
N HIS A 83 -17.90 28.32 10.32
CA HIS A 83 -16.80 27.47 10.77
C HIS A 83 -15.50 28.26 10.96
N LEU A 84 -15.17 29.15 10.01
CA LEU A 84 -14.00 30.01 10.11
C LEU A 84 -14.10 30.97 11.31
N ASN A 85 -15.26 31.57 11.53
CA ASN A 85 -15.48 32.46 12.66
C ASN A 85 -15.33 31.70 13.99
N ASN A 86 -15.93 30.51 14.11
CA ASN A 86 -15.80 29.68 15.30
C ASN A 86 -14.33 29.32 15.61
N ILE A 87 -13.51 29.05 14.57
CA ILE A 87 -12.08 28.82 14.75
C ILE A 87 -11.36 30.10 15.17
N SER A 88 -11.71 31.24 14.59
CA SER A 88 -11.07 32.52 14.89
C SER A 88 -11.36 33.02 16.30
N GLU A 89 -12.56 32.73 16.81
CA GLU A 89 -13.01 33.10 18.16
C GLU A 89 -12.63 32.03 19.20
N PHE A 90 -12.01 30.92 18.78
CA PHE A 90 -11.65 29.81 19.66
C PHE A 90 -10.59 30.23 20.69
N LEU A 91 -11.00 30.28 21.96
CA LEU A 91 -10.11 30.56 23.08
C LEU A 91 -9.35 29.29 23.47
N ARG A 92 -8.10 29.17 23.03
CA ARG A 92 -7.20 28.06 23.43
C ARG A 92 -7.04 27.92 24.94
N THR A 93 -7.25 28.99 25.70
CA THR A 93 -7.20 29.00 27.17
C THR A 93 -8.34 28.25 27.83
N GLU A 94 -9.43 27.96 27.10
CA GLU A 94 -10.56 27.16 27.59
C GLU A 94 -10.36 25.65 27.38
N LEU A 95 -9.29 25.25 26.71
CA LEU A 95 -8.93 23.84 26.61
C LEU A 95 -8.58 23.30 28.00
N ARG A 96 -9.22 22.20 28.39
CA ARG A 96 -8.89 21.51 29.64
C ARG A 96 -7.45 21.00 29.55
N PRO A 97 -6.59 21.31 30.53
CA PRO A 97 -5.28 20.68 30.64
C PRO A 97 -5.48 19.17 30.74
N THR A 98 -4.78 18.43 29.88
CA THR A 98 -4.72 16.98 29.95
C THR A 98 -3.25 16.59 29.92
N GLU A 99 -2.84 15.72 30.83
CA GLU A 99 -1.49 15.17 30.81
C GLU A 99 -1.41 14.17 29.65
N PRO A 100 -0.53 14.39 28.66
CA PRO A 100 -0.35 13.42 27.60
C PRO A 100 0.24 12.14 28.19
N LEU A 101 -0.50 11.04 28.06
CA LEU A 101 0.01 9.69 28.30
C LEU A 101 0.95 9.31 27.15
N GLU A 102 2.19 9.84 27.17
CA GLU A 102 3.26 9.26 26.37
C GLU A 102 3.51 7.84 26.88
N LYS A 103 3.34 6.87 25.99
CA LYS A 103 3.84 5.51 26.26
C LYS A 103 5.36 5.61 26.28
N VAL A 104 5.93 5.75 27.47
CA VAL A 104 7.35 5.50 27.70
C VAL A 104 7.56 4.00 27.47
N VAL A 105 7.88 3.63 26.23
CA VAL A 105 8.31 2.28 25.93
C VAL A 105 9.68 2.14 26.57
N LEU A 106 9.74 1.43 27.69
CA LEU A 106 11.01 1.06 28.31
C LEU A 106 11.84 0.28 27.27
N PRO A 107 13.16 0.51 27.18
CA PRO A 107 14.01 -0.26 26.30
C PRO A 107 13.83 -1.75 26.60
N ASP A 108 13.71 -2.56 25.55
CA ASP A 108 13.54 -4.00 25.71
C ASP A 108 14.78 -4.61 26.41
N ILE A 109 14.59 -5.75 27.08
CA ILE A 109 15.62 -6.45 27.86
C ILE A 109 16.86 -6.73 27.00
N ILE A 110 16.65 -6.99 25.70
CA ILE A 110 17.71 -7.20 24.73
C ILE A 110 18.57 -5.95 24.57
N THR A 111 17.96 -4.78 24.43
CA THR A 111 18.66 -3.50 24.27
C THR A 111 19.48 -3.15 25.52
N ILE A 112 18.90 -3.35 26.71
CA ILE A 112 19.59 -3.10 27.98
C ILE A 112 20.78 -4.05 28.16
N ALA A 113 20.63 -5.32 27.79
CA ALA A 113 21.72 -6.29 27.86
C ALA A 113 22.85 -5.93 26.89
N GLN A 114 22.52 -5.53 25.66
CA GLN A 114 23.51 -5.08 24.68
C GLN A 114 24.28 -3.84 25.16
N GLU A 115 23.57 -2.83 25.68
CA GLU A 115 24.18 -1.61 26.18
C GLU A 115 25.13 -1.89 27.36
N LYS A 116 24.74 -2.76 28.30
CA LYS A 116 25.61 -3.21 29.39
C LYS A 116 26.87 -3.92 28.88
N THR A 117 26.73 -4.80 27.88
CA THR A 117 27.90 -5.48 27.31
C THR A 117 28.83 -4.50 26.59
N GLU A 118 28.29 -3.48 25.92
CA GLU A 118 29.09 -2.46 25.25
C GLU A 118 29.83 -1.57 26.27
N GLU A 119 29.17 -1.20 27.36
CA GLU A 119 29.78 -0.42 28.45
C GLU A 119 30.87 -1.21 29.17
N GLU A 120 30.68 -2.50 29.41
CA GLU A 120 31.70 -3.40 29.96
C GLU A 120 32.91 -3.54 29.02
N LEU A 121 32.68 -3.68 27.71
CA LEU A 121 33.76 -3.72 26.72
C LEU A 121 34.52 -2.39 26.65
N LYS A 122 33.81 -1.26 26.65
CA LYS A 122 34.43 0.08 26.61
C LYS A 122 35.27 0.33 27.86
N SER A 123 34.73 0.08 29.04
CA SER A 123 35.46 0.22 30.29
C SER A 123 36.66 -0.73 30.37
N GLY A 124 36.53 -1.96 29.88
CA GLY A 124 37.63 -2.91 29.77
C GLY A 124 38.76 -2.44 28.84
N ILE A 125 38.42 -1.79 27.72
CA ILE A 125 39.40 -1.21 26.78
C ILE A 125 40.04 0.05 27.38
N GLU A 126 39.29 0.91 28.04
CA GLU A 126 39.82 2.12 28.69
C GLU A 126 40.79 1.79 29.83
N GLN A 127 40.50 0.73 30.59
CA GLN A 127 41.35 0.25 31.67
C GLN A 127 42.45 -0.70 31.18
N PHE A 128 42.51 -0.99 29.88
CA PHE A 128 43.49 -1.90 29.33
C PHE A 128 44.89 -1.31 29.38
N ASP A 129 45.75 -1.93 30.20
CA ASP A 129 47.15 -1.58 30.32
C ASP A 129 47.94 -2.08 29.10
N LYS A 130 48.26 -1.13 28.21
CA LYS A 130 49.00 -1.39 26.98
C LYS A 130 50.40 -1.95 27.23
N ASP A 131 50.98 -1.72 28.43
CA ASP A 131 52.31 -2.20 28.78
C ASP A 131 52.32 -3.72 29.09
N GLN A 132 51.15 -4.34 29.23
CA GLN A 132 50.99 -5.80 29.33
C GLN A 132 51.02 -6.50 27.96
N LEU A 133 50.92 -5.74 26.86
CA LEU A 133 51.07 -6.31 25.52
C LEU A 133 52.54 -6.66 25.26
N ARG A 134 52.81 -7.94 25.02
CA ARG A 134 54.12 -8.37 24.56
C ARG A 134 54.40 -7.77 23.18
N PRO A 135 55.53 -7.09 22.95
CA PRO A 135 55.91 -6.66 21.61
C PRO A 135 56.11 -7.89 20.73
N GLN A 136 55.17 -8.10 19.81
CA GLN A 136 55.25 -9.17 18.82
C GLN A 136 55.85 -8.60 17.53
N LYS A 137 56.96 -9.18 17.09
CA LYS A 137 57.56 -8.85 15.79
C LYS A 137 56.63 -9.40 14.70
N THR A 138 56.07 -8.54 13.87
CA THR A 138 55.29 -8.96 12.70
C THR A 138 56.24 -9.54 11.66
N GLU A 139 56.22 -10.88 11.50
CA GLU A 139 56.74 -11.52 10.31
C GLU A 139 55.62 -11.55 9.26
N GLU A 140 55.81 -10.82 8.16
CA GLU A 140 55.00 -10.98 6.96
C GLU A 140 55.24 -12.39 6.41
N LYS A 141 54.37 -13.32 6.78
CA LYS A 141 54.24 -14.60 6.08
C LYS A 141 53.71 -14.23 4.69
N ASN A 142 54.56 -14.29 3.68
CA ASN A 142 54.15 -14.55 2.31
C ASN A 142 54.16 -16.07 2.14
N PRO A 143 53.09 -16.79 2.50
CA PRO A 143 53.06 -18.23 2.29
C PRO A 143 53.04 -18.43 0.77
N LEU A 144 53.92 -19.30 0.29
CA LEU A 144 53.76 -19.81 -1.07
C LEU A 144 52.38 -20.50 -1.14
N PRO A 145 51.65 -20.37 -2.27
CA PRO A 145 50.38 -21.07 -2.46
C PRO A 145 50.54 -22.53 -2.07
N ASP A 146 49.64 -23.04 -1.24
CA ASP A 146 49.68 -24.43 -0.84
C ASP A 146 49.16 -25.34 -1.97
N LYS A 147 49.17 -26.65 -1.74
CA LYS A 147 48.73 -27.60 -2.76
C LYS A 147 47.25 -27.43 -3.10
N ASP A 148 46.43 -27.00 -2.15
CA ASP A 148 45.00 -26.82 -2.32
C ASP A 148 44.71 -25.54 -3.12
N ASP A 149 45.47 -24.47 -2.87
CA ASP A 149 45.44 -23.23 -3.65
C ASP A 149 45.76 -23.49 -5.13
N ILE A 150 46.81 -24.28 -5.39
CA ILE A 150 47.22 -24.63 -6.76
C ILE A 150 46.16 -25.50 -7.45
N VAL A 151 45.56 -26.44 -6.74
CA VAL A 151 44.49 -27.30 -7.28
C VAL A 151 43.25 -26.47 -7.60
N LYS A 152 42.86 -25.56 -6.71
CA LYS A 152 41.71 -24.66 -6.90
C LYS A 152 41.92 -23.73 -8.09
N GLU A 153 43.10 -23.11 -8.19
CA GLU A 153 43.42 -22.23 -9.33
C GLU A 153 43.39 -23.02 -10.65
N LYS A 154 43.92 -24.24 -10.67
CA LYS A 154 43.91 -25.10 -11.86
C LYS A 154 42.49 -25.49 -12.27
N GLN A 155 41.62 -25.80 -11.31
CA GLN A 155 40.21 -26.07 -11.55
C GLN A 155 39.48 -24.84 -12.11
N GLU A 156 39.72 -23.64 -11.55
CA GLU A 156 39.15 -22.39 -12.08
C GLU A 156 39.62 -22.09 -13.51
N GLN A 157 40.90 -22.34 -13.81
CA GLN A 157 41.42 -22.18 -15.16
C GLN A 157 40.79 -23.18 -16.15
N GLU A 158 40.51 -24.41 -15.71
CA GLU A 158 39.83 -25.42 -16.52
C GLU A 158 38.38 -25.02 -16.80
N VAL A 159 37.63 -24.58 -15.78
CA VAL A 159 36.26 -24.05 -15.92
C VAL A 159 36.25 -22.85 -16.88
N LYS A 160 37.20 -21.92 -16.77
CA LYS A 160 37.31 -20.76 -17.69
C LYS A 160 37.56 -21.21 -19.13
N LYS A 161 38.44 -22.19 -19.36
CA LYS A 161 38.69 -22.74 -20.70
C LYS A 161 37.45 -23.46 -21.24
N GLU A 162 36.73 -24.19 -20.40
CA GLU A 162 35.49 -24.87 -20.78
C GLU A 162 34.40 -23.86 -21.17
N ILE A 163 34.19 -22.80 -20.37
CA ILE A 163 33.22 -21.73 -20.69
C ILE A 163 33.57 -21.04 -22.02
N VAL A 164 34.85 -20.74 -22.26
CA VAL A 164 35.30 -20.08 -23.51
C VAL A 164 35.14 -21.01 -24.72
N SER A 165 35.41 -22.30 -24.56
CA SER A 165 35.26 -23.31 -25.62
C SER A 165 33.84 -23.86 -25.76
N PHE A 166 32.92 -23.47 -24.87
CA PHE A 166 31.57 -24.01 -24.85
C PHE A 166 30.79 -23.59 -26.10
N PRO A 167 30.27 -24.54 -26.90
CA PRO A 167 29.54 -24.22 -28.11
C PRO A 167 28.18 -23.59 -27.75
N ARG A 168 27.96 -22.35 -28.18
CA ARG A 168 26.70 -21.61 -27.97
C ARG A 168 25.46 -22.33 -28.52
N SER A 169 25.63 -23.27 -29.46
CA SER A 169 24.55 -24.13 -29.96
C SER A 169 23.96 -25.07 -28.91
N LYS A 170 24.68 -25.33 -27.80
CA LYS A 170 24.17 -26.11 -26.66
C LYS A 170 23.40 -25.27 -25.64
N LEU A 171 23.41 -23.93 -25.74
CA LEU A 171 22.58 -23.07 -24.90
C LEU A 171 21.12 -23.18 -25.34
N ARG A 172 20.22 -23.48 -24.40
CA ARG A 172 18.77 -23.40 -24.63
C ARG A 172 18.37 -21.92 -24.65
N ARG A 173 17.51 -21.53 -25.58
CA ARG A 173 16.87 -20.20 -25.52
C ARG A 173 15.95 -20.17 -24.32
N ALA A 174 16.14 -19.19 -23.43
CA ALA A 174 15.18 -18.91 -22.37
C ALA A 174 13.98 -18.20 -23.01
N ASN A 175 12.79 -18.80 -22.92
CA ASN A 175 11.55 -18.14 -23.35
C ASN A 175 11.17 -17.14 -22.25
N THR A 176 11.26 -15.85 -22.55
CA THR A 176 10.79 -14.79 -21.65
C THR A 176 9.31 -14.57 -21.96
N GLU A 177 8.43 -15.04 -21.07
CA GLU A 177 7.00 -14.74 -21.15
C GLU A 177 6.78 -13.33 -20.55
N GLU A 178 6.70 -12.33 -21.41
CA GLU A 178 6.28 -10.99 -21.02
C GLU A 178 4.77 -11.05 -20.73
N LYS A 179 4.37 -10.82 -19.47
CA LYS A 179 2.95 -10.74 -19.10
C LYS A 179 2.34 -9.46 -19.66
N ILE A 180 1.93 -9.49 -20.92
CA ILE A 180 1.05 -8.47 -21.49
C ILE A 180 -0.35 -8.75 -20.93
N SER A 181 -0.72 -8.05 -19.86
CA SER A 181 -2.09 -8.08 -19.35
C SER A 181 -3.03 -7.41 -20.35
N LEU A 182 -3.98 -8.19 -20.87
CA LEU A 182 -5.08 -7.67 -21.70
C LEU A 182 -5.91 -6.65 -20.89
N PRO A 183 -6.48 -5.63 -21.55
CA PRO A 183 -7.37 -4.69 -20.88
C PRO A 183 -8.54 -5.42 -20.22
N SER A 184 -8.93 -4.96 -19.03
CA SER A 184 -10.04 -5.55 -18.29
C SER A 184 -11.36 -5.34 -19.05
N SER A 185 -12.34 -6.21 -18.79
CA SER A 185 -13.71 -6.05 -19.32
C SER A 185 -14.30 -4.67 -18.96
N GLU A 186 -13.94 -4.15 -17.79
CA GLU A 186 -14.37 -2.82 -17.33
C GLU A 186 -13.75 -1.69 -18.17
N ALA A 187 -12.45 -1.77 -18.48
CA ALA A 187 -11.77 -0.80 -19.34
C ALA A 187 -12.40 -0.76 -20.75
N ILE A 188 -12.71 -1.93 -21.32
CA ILE A 188 -13.36 -2.04 -22.63
C ILE A 188 -14.78 -1.45 -22.59
N GLN A 189 -15.52 -1.66 -21.50
CA GLN A 189 -16.86 -1.11 -21.34
C GLN A 189 -16.84 0.42 -21.16
N GLN A 190 -15.86 0.95 -20.43
CA GLN A 190 -15.68 2.39 -20.27
C GLN A 190 -15.37 3.05 -21.62
N GLU A 191 -14.44 2.49 -22.39
CA GLU A 191 -14.10 3.01 -23.73
C GLU A 191 -15.30 2.99 -24.67
N LYS A 192 -16.08 1.90 -24.69
CA LYS A 192 -17.32 1.81 -25.47
C LYS A 192 -18.34 2.89 -25.09
N ARG A 193 -18.51 3.16 -23.78
CA ARG A 193 -19.41 4.23 -23.31
C ARG A 193 -18.94 5.59 -23.79
N GLU A 194 -17.66 5.89 -23.69
CA GLU A 194 -17.10 7.18 -24.09
C GLU A 194 -17.22 7.41 -25.60
N VAL A 195 -16.93 6.39 -26.41
CA VAL A 195 -17.11 6.44 -27.87
C VAL A 195 -18.58 6.71 -28.22
N ASN A 196 -19.52 6.07 -27.53
CA ASN A 196 -20.95 6.28 -27.77
C ASN A 196 -21.41 7.71 -27.41
N ILE A 197 -20.90 8.27 -26.30
CA ILE A 197 -21.19 9.65 -25.90
C ILE A 197 -20.61 10.64 -26.94
N ARG A 198 -19.38 10.42 -27.41
CA ARG A 198 -18.79 11.27 -28.45
C ARG A 198 -19.61 11.25 -29.73
N LYS A 199 -20.07 10.06 -30.14
CA LYS A 199 -20.93 9.89 -31.32
C LYS A 199 -22.28 10.60 -31.16
N SER A 200 -22.94 10.46 -30.01
CA SER A 200 -24.24 11.11 -29.78
C SER A 200 -24.14 12.63 -29.73
N LEU A 201 -23.03 13.17 -29.23
CA LEU A 201 -22.76 14.61 -29.25
C LEU A 201 -22.50 15.14 -30.67
N THR A 202 -21.84 14.37 -31.53
CA THR A 202 -21.60 14.75 -32.93
C THR A 202 -22.88 14.66 -33.78
N GLU A 203 -23.75 13.69 -33.50
CA GLU A 203 -25.03 13.48 -34.21
C GLU A 203 -26.17 14.34 -33.65
N PHE A 204 -25.93 15.14 -32.61
CA PHE A 204 -26.94 15.99 -31.99
C PHE A 204 -27.32 17.17 -32.90
N GLU A 205 -28.47 17.05 -33.58
CA GLU A 205 -29.05 18.11 -34.39
C GLU A 205 -29.66 19.22 -33.52
N LYS A 206 -28.90 20.29 -33.28
CA LYS A 206 -29.36 21.53 -32.61
C LYS A 206 -30.60 22.17 -33.27
N GLY A 207 -30.91 21.83 -34.52
CA GLY A 207 -32.08 22.34 -35.26
C GLY A 207 -33.43 21.85 -34.73
N ASN A 208 -33.45 20.74 -33.98
CA ASN A 208 -34.68 20.18 -33.39
C ASN A 208 -35.08 20.83 -32.06
N LEU A 209 -34.30 21.80 -31.56
CA LEU A 209 -34.62 22.54 -30.34
C LEU A 209 -35.68 23.61 -30.65
N LYS A 210 -36.85 23.50 -30.01
CA LYS A 210 -37.90 24.53 -30.10
C LYS A 210 -37.37 25.85 -29.54
N HIS A 211 -37.52 26.94 -30.30
CA HIS A 211 -37.25 28.30 -29.82
C HIS A 211 -38.20 28.63 -28.66
N VAL A 212 -37.65 28.76 -27.45
CA VAL A 212 -38.40 29.26 -26.28
C VAL A 212 -38.12 30.76 -26.15
N LYS A 213 -39.16 31.57 -26.23
CA LYS A 213 -39.11 33.02 -25.96
C LYS A 213 -39.31 33.19 -24.46
N THR A 214 -38.25 33.52 -23.73
CA THR A 214 -38.32 33.78 -22.28
C THR A 214 -38.82 35.20 -22.02
N GLU A 215 -40.01 35.32 -21.43
CA GLU A 215 -40.48 36.59 -20.84
C GLU A 215 -40.05 36.67 -19.38
N GLU A 216 -39.22 37.65 -19.05
CA GLU A 216 -38.81 37.95 -17.67
C GLU A 216 -39.92 38.78 -17.00
N LYS A 217 -40.62 38.19 -16.02
CA LYS A 217 -41.54 38.93 -15.16
C LYS A 217 -40.73 39.50 -14.01
N ASN A 218 -40.55 40.82 -13.97
CA ASN A 218 -40.14 41.57 -12.78
C ASN A 218 -41.38 42.18 -12.14
N PRO A 219 -42.20 41.41 -11.38
CA PRO A 219 -43.31 41.98 -10.66
C PRO A 219 -42.79 42.94 -9.59
N LEU A 220 -43.42 44.11 -9.50
CA LEU A 220 -43.15 45.04 -8.39
C LEU A 220 -43.53 44.37 -7.06
N PRO A 221 -42.83 44.69 -5.95
CA PRO A 221 -43.20 44.20 -4.63
C PRO A 221 -44.66 44.52 -4.34
N ASP A 222 -45.42 43.53 -3.86
CA ASP A 222 -46.81 43.74 -3.49
C ASP A 222 -46.93 44.48 -2.15
N ALA A 223 -48.15 44.93 -1.83
CA ALA A 223 -48.42 45.66 -0.60
C ALA A 223 -48.10 44.85 0.67
N THR A 224 -48.12 43.52 0.59
CA THR A 224 -47.77 42.64 1.72
C THR A 224 -46.27 42.66 2.00
N VAL A 225 -45.42 42.56 0.98
CA VAL A 225 -43.96 42.64 1.12
C VAL A 225 -43.54 44.01 1.68
N ILE A 226 -44.11 45.08 1.14
CA ILE A 226 -43.85 46.45 1.62
C ILE A 226 -44.31 46.63 3.07
N GLY A 227 -45.45 46.03 3.44
CA GLY A 227 -45.99 46.08 4.80
C GLY A 227 -45.11 45.34 5.82
N LEU A 228 -44.56 44.19 5.44
CA LEU A 228 -43.63 43.44 6.29
C LEU A 228 -42.32 44.20 6.51
N GLU A 229 -41.75 44.77 5.44
CA GLU A 229 -40.52 45.56 5.51
C GLU A 229 -40.69 46.79 6.42
N LYS A 230 -41.84 47.47 6.34
CA LYS A 230 -42.17 48.59 7.24
C LYS A 230 -42.24 48.16 8.71
N LYS A 231 -42.91 47.04 9.00
CA LYS A 231 -43.02 46.51 10.38
C LYS A 231 -41.65 46.11 10.94
N GLU A 232 -40.81 45.47 10.13
CA GLU A 232 -39.46 45.11 10.55
C GLU A 232 -38.61 46.35 10.85
N LYS A 233 -38.70 47.38 9.99
CA LYS A 233 -38.01 48.65 10.20
C LYS A 233 -38.46 49.34 11.49
N GLU A 234 -39.76 49.38 11.75
CA GLU A 234 -40.33 49.96 12.96
C GLU A 234 -39.90 49.19 14.22
N PHE A 235 -39.89 47.86 14.16
CA PHE A 235 -39.41 47.01 15.26
C PHE A 235 -37.93 47.27 15.58
N ARG A 236 -37.08 47.38 14.55
CA ARG A 236 -35.65 47.68 14.73
C ARG A 236 -35.42 49.06 15.35
N LEU A 237 -36.20 50.06 14.95
CA LEU A 237 -36.14 51.40 15.55
C LEU A 237 -36.58 51.35 17.02
N SER A 238 -37.66 50.63 17.33
CA SER A 238 -38.15 50.48 18.71
C SER A 238 -37.12 49.83 19.63
N ILE A 239 -36.38 48.81 19.16
CA ILE A 239 -35.29 48.22 19.94
C ILE A 239 -34.13 49.21 20.11
N HIS A 240 -33.78 49.95 19.06
CA HIS A 240 -32.68 50.92 19.10
C HIS A 240 -32.97 52.08 20.06
N GLU A 241 -34.21 52.55 20.10
CA GLU A 241 -34.67 53.64 20.98
C GLU A 241 -35.04 53.17 22.40
N PHE A 242 -34.94 51.86 22.67
CA PHE A 242 -35.30 51.30 23.98
C PHE A 242 -34.35 51.78 25.09
N ASP A 243 -34.90 52.53 26.03
CA ASP A 243 -34.17 52.98 27.22
C ASP A 243 -34.16 51.88 28.29
N LYS A 244 -32.97 51.32 28.54
CA LYS A 244 -32.73 50.29 29.57
C LYS A 244 -33.06 50.76 30.99
N ALA A 245 -33.09 52.08 31.24
CA ALA A 245 -33.48 52.63 32.54
C ALA A 245 -34.98 52.44 32.85
N GLN A 246 -35.80 52.09 31.87
CA GLN A 246 -37.22 51.77 32.07
C GLN A 246 -37.46 50.33 32.57
N LEU A 247 -36.43 49.48 32.60
CA LEU A 247 -36.54 48.15 33.18
C LEU A 247 -36.69 48.25 34.70
N ALA A 248 -37.72 47.62 35.25
CA ALA A 248 -37.88 47.51 36.70
C ALA A 248 -36.66 46.76 37.28
N PRO A 249 -35.97 47.30 38.30
CA PRO A 249 -34.93 46.55 38.98
C PRO A 249 -35.57 45.34 39.66
N ILE A 250 -35.18 44.15 39.22
CA ILE A 250 -35.59 42.89 39.83
C ILE A 250 -34.38 42.34 40.60
N GLU A 251 -34.56 42.08 41.89
CA GLU A 251 -33.52 41.46 42.71
C GLU A 251 -33.55 39.95 42.45
N THR A 252 -32.56 39.45 41.73
CA THR A 252 -32.41 38.02 41.45
C THR A 252 -31.85 37.31 42.67
N GLN A 253 -32.66 36.52 43.37
CA GLN A 253 -32.20 35.58 44.39
C GLN A 253 -31.65 34.31 43.70
N GLU A 254 -30.32 34.22 43.57
CA GLU A 254 -29.64 33.01 43.12
C GLU A 254 -29.80 31.91 44.18
N LYS A 255 -30.63 30.91 43.88
CA LYS A 255 -30.72 29.68 44.69
C LYS A 255 -29.50 28.82 44.38
N ASN A 256 -28.35 29.15 44.98
CA ASN A 256 -27.25 28.21 45.17
C ASN A 256 -27.42 27.55 46.54
N PRO A 257 -28.23 26.48 46.67
CA PRO A 257 -28.25 25.72 47.91
C PRO A 257 -26.83 25.20 48.16
N LEU A 258 -26.28 25.51 49.33
CA LEU A 258 -25.02 24.95 49.77
C LEU A 258 -25.12 23.42 49.73
N PRO A 259 -24.05 22.71 49.33
CA PRO A 259 -24.04 21.26 49.36
C PRO A 259 -24.42 20.77 50.77
N PRO A 260 -25.20 19.68 50.89
CA PRO A 260 -25.62 19.15 52.19
C PRO A 260 -24.43 18.98 53.14
N GLN A 261 -24.64 19.21 54.44
CA GLN A 261 -23.58 19.12 55.45
C GLN A 261 -22.90 17.74 55.50
N GLU A 262 -23.60 16.69 55.04
CA GLU A 262 -23.04 15.35 54.84
C GLU A 262 -21.95 15.32 53.78
N VAL A 263 -22.14 15.97 52.63
CA VAL A 263 -21.16 16.05 51.53
C VAL A 263 -19.90 16.78 52.00
N ILE A 264 -20.08 17.90 52.69
CA ILE A 264 -18.97 18.66 53.28
C ILE A 264 -18.23 17.82 54.34
N GLY A 265 -18.96 17.02 55.12
CA GLY A 265 -18.38 16.12 56.11
C GLY A 265 -17.59 14.96 55.50
N GLN A 266 -18.07 14.40 54.38
CA GLN A 266 -17.36 13.35 53.64
C GLN A 266 -16.06 13.89 53.02
N GLU A 267 -16.12 15.06 52.39
CA GLU A 267 -14.96 15.71 51.78
C GLU A 267 -13.88 16.02 52.84
N LYS A 268 -14.27 16.55 54.00
CA LYS A 268 -13.33 16.78 55.12
C LYS A 268 -12.65 15.50 55.60
N LYS A 269 -13.41 14.41 55.75
CA LYS A 269 -12.85 13.11 56.15
C LYS A 269 -11.89 12.55 55.10
N GLU A 270 -12.19 12.72 53.81
CA GLU A 270 -11.31 12.29 52.74
C GLU A 270 -10.00 13.08 52.73
N VAL A 271 -10.08 14.41 52.90
CA VAL A 271 -8.91 15.28 52.98
C VAL A 271 -8.04 14.90 54.18
N GLU A 272 -8.65 14.68 55.34
CA GLU A 272 -7.95 14.25 56.56
C GLU A 272 -7.25 12.89 56.36
N LEU A 273 -7.96 11.90 55.80
CA LEU A 273 -7.38 10.59 55.47
C LEU A 273 -6.21 10.71 54.48
N ARG A 274 -6.33 11.55 53.45
CA ARG A 274 -5.26 11.79 52.48
C ARG A 274 -4.04 12.42 53.15
N SER A 275 -4.25 13.38 54.07
CA SER A 275 -3.14 13.97 54.82
C SER A 275 -2.46 12.95 55.74
N GLU A 276 -3.22 12.11 56.45
CA GLU A 276 -2.65 11.06 57.30
C GLU A 276 -1.85 10.02 56.51
N ILE A 277 -2.32 9.62 55.33
CA ILE A 277 -1.59 8.70 54.44
C ILE A 277 -0.32 9.37 53.89
N SER A 278 -0.39 10.66 53.54
CA SER A 278 0.76 11.42 53.03
C SER A 278 1.86 11.57 54.09
N ASP A 279 1.47 11.86 55.32
CA ASP A 279 2.38 12.07 56.46
C ASP A 279 2.78 10.73 57.12
N PHE A 280 2.28 9.60 56.62
CA PHE A 280 2.57 8.30 57.17
C PHE A 280 4.06 7.93 56.99
N ASP A 281 4.74 7.80 58.12
CA ASP A 281 6.13 7.38 58.19
C ASP A 281 6.28 5.88 57.81
N LYS A 282 6.73 5.66 56.57
CA LYS A 282 6.98 4.33 56.00
C LYS A 282 7.99 3.49 56.78
N SER A 283 8.83 4.10 57.63
CA SER A 283 9.77 3.36 58.48
C SER A 283 9.08 2.57 59.61
N LYS A 284 7.81 2.85 59.89
CA LYS A 284 6.98 2.11 60.86
C LYS A 284 6.36 0.84 60.30
N LEU A 285 6.50 0.57 59.00
CA LEU A 285 6.06 -0.69 58.39
C LEU A 285 7.03 -1.81 58.81
N SER A 286 6.50 -2.89 59.39
CA SER A 286 7.32 -4.06 59.71
C SER A 286 7.83 -4.71 58.43
N HIS A 287 9.13 -5.03 58.39
CA HIS A 287 9.71 -5.76 57.27
C HIS A 287 9.06 -7.15 57.16
N ALA A 288 8.50 -7.46 55.99
CA ALA A 288 7.97 -8.78 55.68
C ALA A 288 8.92 -9.44 54.67
N ASP A 289 9.80 -10.31 55.18
CA ASP A 289 10.67 -11.12 54.32
C ASP A 289 9.81 -12.11 53.53
N THR A 290 9.74 -11.89 52.22
CA THR A 290 9.08 -12.81 51.30
C THR A 290 10.07 -13.92 50.95
N GLN A 291 9.84 -15.10 51.52
CA GLN A 291 10.59 -16.31 51.18
C GLN A 291 9.95 -16.96 49.95
N GLU A 292 10.53 -16.72 48.77
CA GLU A 292 10.20 -17.49 47.57
C GLU A 292 10.67 -18.93 47.75
N LYS A 293 9.73 -19.83 48.08
CA LYS A 293 10.00 -21.27 48.09
C LYS A 293 10.14 -21.70 46.64
N ASN A 294 11.37 -21.87 46.18
CA ASN A 294 11.68 -22.51 44.90
C ASN A 294 12.04 -23.98 45.18
N PRO A 295 11.05 -24.89 45.37
CA PRO A 295 11.34 -26.27 45.70
C PRO A 295 12.12 -26.93 44.55
N LEU A 296 13.23 -27.58 44.91
CA LEU A 296 13.97 -28.41 43.96
C LEU A 296 13.06 -29.50 43.39
N PRO A 297 13.22 -29.88 42.12
CA PRO A 297 12.43 -30.95 41.53
C PRO A 297 12.59 -32.24 42.35
N PRO A 298 11.51 -32.99 42.59
CA PRO A 298 11.54 -34.19 43.41
C PRO A 298 12.46 -35.23 42.81
N ALA A 299 13.06 -36.09 43.64
CA ALA A 299 14.00 -37.13 43.21
C ALA A 299 13.42 -38.05 42.12
N GLU A 300 12.10 -38.25 42.12
CA GLU A 300 11.37 -39.01 41.09
C GLU A 300 11.46 -38.36 39.70
N ALA A 301 11.33 -37.02 39.62
CA ALA A 301 11.46 -36.29 38.36
C ALA A 301 12.87 -36.43 37.78
N ILE A 302 13.88 -36.31 38.63
CA ILE A 302 15.30 -36.47 38.25
C ILE A 302 15.58 -37.91 37.78
N GLN A 303 14.98 -38.92 38.42
CA GLN A 303 15.13 -40.31 38.01
C GLN A 303 14.44 -40.62 36.70
N MET A 304 13.25 -40.07 36.45
CA MET A 304 12.56 -40.20 35.17
C MET A 304 13.38 -39.57 34.05
N GLU A 305 13.92 -38.38 34.27
CA GLU A 305 14.76 -37.69 33.28
C GLU A 305 16.03 -38.48 32.97
N LYS A 306 16.72 -39.03 33.97
CA LYS A 306 17.87 -39.94 33.76
C LYS A 306 17.51 -41.18 32.96
N LYS A 307 16.33 -41.78 33.18
CA LYS A 307 15.87 -42.93 32.40
C LYS A 307 15.61 -42.56 30.94
N ILE A 308 14.99 -41.40 30.70
CA ILE A 308 14.74 -40.88 29.35
C ILE A 308 16.07 -40.67 28.63
N GLU A 309 17.03 -40.02 29.28
CA GLU A 309 18.34 -39.75 28.69
C GLU A 309 19.11 -41.05 28.36
N GLN A 310 19.04 -42.05 29.23
CA GLN A 310 19.60 -43.38 28.96
C GLN A 310 18.92 -44.06 27.76
N HIS A 311 17.60 -43.94 27.64
CA HIS A 311 16.85 -44.52 26.54
C HIS A 311 17.22 -43.86 25.20
N ILE A 312 17.33 -42.53 25.19
CA ILE A 312 17.75 -41.75 24.01
C ILE A 312 19.17 -42.16 23.60
N LYS A 313 20.13 -42.20 24.54
CA LYS A 313 21.50 -42.65 24.25
C LYS A 313 21.55 -44.09 23.72
N GLY A 314 20.66 -44.97 24.18
CA GLY A 314 20.53 -46.33 23.66
C GLY A 314 20.08 -46.36 22.20
N ILE A 315 19.15 -45.48 21.81
CA ILE A 315 18.67 -45.34 20.43
C ILE A 315 19.75 -44.70 19.55
N GLU A 316 20.41 -43.64 20.01
CA GLU A 316 21.47 -42.94 19.25
C GLU A 316 22.65 -43.87 18.94
N ASN A 317 23.02 -44.74 19.88
CA ASN A 317 24.12 -45.67 19.71
C ASN A 317 23.70 -47.02 19.10
N PHE A 318 22.44 -47.16 18.66
CA PHE A 318 21.94 -48.39 18.09
C PHE A 318 22.55 -48.65 16.70
N LYS A 319 23.31 -49.72 16.57
CA LYS A 319 23.88 -50.15 15.30
C LYS A 319 22.82 -50.91 14.51
N LYS A 320 22.32 -50.29 13.44
CA LYS A 320 21.35 -50.90 12.54
C LYS A 320 21.85 -52.21 11.91
N ASP A 321 23.15 -52.35 11.74
CA ASP A 321 23.78 -53.56 11.16
C ASP A 321 23.69 -54.80 12.07
N ASP A 322 23.42 -54.61 13.38
CA ASP A 322 23.20 -55.71 14.32
C ASP A 322 21.77 -56.28 14.24
N LEU A 323 20.88 -55.67 13.43
CA LEU A 323 19.57 -56.23 13.12
C LEU A 323 19.75 -57.48 12.25
N LYS A 324 19.29 -58.62 12.76
CA LYS A 324 19.21 -59.85 11.97
C LYS A 324 18.35 -59.61 10.74
N HIS A 325 18.86 -59.98 9.57
CA HIS A 325 18.03 -60.03 8.37
C HIS A 325 16.85 -60.97 8.60
N ALA A 326 15.64 -60.39 8.60
CA ALA A 326 14.39 -61.14 8.57
C ALA A 326 13.88 -61.10 7.14
N GLU A 327 13.73 -62.27 6.52
CA GLU A 327 13.13 -62.40 5.20
C GLU A 327 11.63 -62.11 5.32
N THR A 328 11.21 -60.94 4.85
CA THR A 328 9.80 -60.54 4.82
C THR A 328 9.09 -61.28 3.69
N GLN A 329 8.29 -62.30 4.03
CA GLN A 329 7.37 -62.92 3.08
C GLN A 329 6.20 -61.99 2.80
N ILE A 330 6.33 -61.18 1.74
CA ILE A 330 5.20 -60.43 1.18
C ILE A 330 4.31 -61.43 0.46
N ARG A 331 3.15 -61.75 1.05
CA ARG A 331 2.11 -62.50 0.33
C ARG A 331 1.43 -61.58 -0.65
N GLU A 332 1.95 -61.49 -1.87
CA GLU A 332 1.15 -61.03 -3.02
C GLU A 332 0.18 -62.14 -3.41
N ARG A 333 -0.88 -62.33 -2.61
CA ARG A 333 -2.05 -63.07 -3.10
C ARG A 333 -2.87 -62.07 -3.90
N LEU A 334 -2.92 -62.27 -5.22
CA LEU A 334 -3.94 -61.65 -6.05
C LEU A 334 -5.31 -62.00 -5.45
N PRO A 335 -6.25 -61.04 -5.36
CA PRO A 335 -7.58 -61.30 -4.84
C PRO A 335 -8.19 -62.51 -5.55
N SER A 336 -8.67 -63.49 -4.79
CA SER A 336 -9.39 -64.63 -5.35
C SER A 336 -10.75 -64.19 -5.88
N LYS A 337 -11.38 -65.02 -6.73
CA LYS A 337 -12.76 -64.75 -7.18
C LYS A 337 -13.74 -64.61 -6.02
N GLU A 338 -13.47 -65.27 -4.89
CA GLU A 338 -14.27 -65.17 -3.67
C GLU A 338 -14.04 -63.84 -2.96
N ASP A 339 -12.79 -63.35 -2.89
CA ASP A 339 -12.46 -62.02 -2.34
C ASP A 339 -13.16 -60.90 -3.12
N ILE A 340 -13.16 -61.00 -4.46
CA ILE A 340 -13.83 -60.04 -5.35
C ILE A 340 -15.36 -60.13 -5.21
N ALA A 341 -15.92 -61.34 -5.02
CA ALA A 341 -17.35 -61.52 -4.84
C ALA A 341 -17.83 -60.96 -3.49
N LEU A 342 -17.05 -61.13 -2.42
CA LEU A 342 -17.33 -60.53 -1.11
C LEU A 342 -17.30 -58.99 -1.16
N GLU A 343 -16.30 -58.41 -1.84
CA GLU A 343 -16.21 -56.96 -2.01
C GLU A 343 -17.39 -56.39 -2.81
N LYS A 344 -17.80 -57.09 -3.88
CA LYS A 344 -19.00 -56.72 -4.64
C LYS A 344 -20.30 -56.86 -3.84
N ALA A 345 -20.39 -57.84 -2.95
CA ALA A 345 -21.56 -58.01 -2.08
C ALA A 345 -21.61 -56.97 -0.94
N SER A 346 -20.45 -56.45 -0.50
CA SER A 346 -20.38 -55.40 0.52
C SER A 346 -20.54 -53.97 -0.04
N GLY A 347 -20.47 -53.79 -1.36
CA GLY A 347 -20.67 -52.51 -2.03
C GLY A 347 -22.13 -52.14 -2.34
N ASP A 348 -23.06 -53.09 -2.24
CA ASP A 348 -24.51 -52.89 -2.41
C ASP A 348 -25.23 -52.89 -1.04
N LYS A 349 -24.86 -51.94 -0.16
CA LYS A 349 -25.66 -51.53 1.00
C LYS A 349 -25.61 -50.03 1.23
#